data_AF-A0A3P7MRN1-F1
#
_entry.id   AF-A0A3P7MRN1-F1
#
_cell.length_a   1.000
_cell.length_b   1.000
_cell.length_c   1.000
_cell.angle_alpha   90.00
_cell.angle_beta   90.00
_cell.angle_gamma   90.00
#
_symmetry.space_group_name_H-M   'P 1'
#
loop_
_entity.id
_entity.type
_entity.pdbx_description
1 polymer ?
#
loop_
_entity_poly.entity_id
_entity_poly.type
_entity_poly.pdbx_seq_one_letter_code
_entity_poly.pdbx_strand_id
1 'polypeptide(L)'
;MNCSDRHASSSHLRVPEPENAVMGVVLPPWDEIVSAHLRCLWALCKKDFEEACACQIFAEVKEENWMLPVVLTSAVDLRTFATALDTSTTGKVEPKSTYGGHMERVAQLIMKLFQICAADSRTAIEDSKKRGMMGLANQLFKIYFQINKLNLCKSIIRAIENMNMDSHFSLAQRVTFNYYVGRKAMFDGEFQLANTALTFAFERCLSSSKRNKRMVLIYLIPVRMLLVGYLLVLSEFSLYVI
;
A
#
# COMPACT_ATOMS: atom_id res chain seq x y z
N MET A 1 5.53 1.45 -16.90
CA MET A 1 4.86 0.91 -15.70
C MET A 1 5.47 -0.44 -15.45
N ASN A 2 6.53 -0.47 -14.65
CA ASN A 2 7.31 -1.68 -14.36
C ASN A 2 7.39 -1.81 -12.84
N CYS A 3 7.61 -3.04 -12.35
CA CYS A 3 8.29 -3.24 -11.06
C CYS A 3 9.39 -2.18 -10.94
N SER A 4 9.46 -1.50 -9.80
CA SER A 4 10.24 -0.26 -9.59
C SER A 4 11.73 -0.36 -9.93
N ASP A 5 12.23 -1.58 -10.14
CA ASP A 5 13.62 -1.93 -10.17
C ASP A 5 14.17 -2.10 -11.60
N ARG A 6 15.42 -1.70 -11.81
CA ARG A 6 16.00 -1.60 -13.16
C ARG A 6 16.13 -2.95 -13.85
N HIS A 7 16.34 -4.04 -13.11
CA HIS A 7 16.45 -5.38 -13.66
C HIS A 7 15.15 -5.89 -14.28
N ALA A 8 13.99 -5.41 -13.82
CA ALA A 8 12.69 -5.76 -14.39
C ALA A 8 12.54 -5.32 -15.87
N SER A 9 13.41 -4.40 -16.33
CA SER A 9 13.45 -3.97 -17.72
C SER A 9 14.37 -4.82 -18.62
N SER A 10 15.20 -5.70 -18.05
CA SER A 10 16.10 -6.55 -18.83
C SER A 10 15.32 -7.56 -19.68
N SER A 11 15.69 -7.70 -20.96
CA SER A 11 15.12 -8.70 -21.86
C SER A 11 15.60 -10.12 -21.54
N HIS A 12 16.79 -10.25 -20.93
CA HIS A 12 17.42 -11.54 -20.63
C HIS A 12 16.78 -12.29 -19.46
N LEU A 13 16.01 -11.59 -18.62
CA LEU A 13 15.34 -12.17 -17.45
C LEU A 13 13.89 -12.59 -17.76
N ARG A 14 13.45 -12.51 -19.02
CA ARG A 14 12.07 -12.77 -19.45
C ARG A 14 11.93 -14.18 -20.00
N VAL A 15 12.08 -15.16 -19.13
CA VAL A 15 12.07 -16.58 -19.50
C VAL A 15 10.64 -17.14 -19.37
N PRO A 16 10.08 -17.80 -20.41
CA PRO A 16 8.75 -18.40 -20.36
C PRO A 16 8.64 -19.59 -19.40
N GLU A 17 9.71 -20.35 -19.23
CA GLU A 17 9.83 -21.48 -18.29
C GLU A 17 11.01 -21.24 -17.34
N PRO A 18 10.84 -20.39 -16.32
CA PRO A 18 11.93 -20.01 -15.44
C PRO A 18 12.38 -21.15 -14.53
N GLU A 19 11.52 -22.13 -14.24
CA GLU A 19 11.82 -23.29 -13.40
C GLU A 19 13.04 -24.06 -13.92
N ASN A 20 13.13 -24.28 -15.23
CA ASN A 20 14.26 -24.97 -15.88
C ASN A 20 15.57 -24.16 -15.84
N ALA A 21 15.47 -22.83 -15.86
CA ALA A 21 16.63 -21.95 -15.82
C ALA A 21 17.17 -21.74 -14.39
N VAL A 22 16.31 -21.90 -13.39
CA VAL A 22 16.64 -21.73 -11.97
C VAL A 22 17.06 -23.06 -11.33
N MET A 23 16.58 -24.18 -11.86
CA MET A 23 16.92 -25.53 -11.42
C MET A 23 18.44 -25.76 -11.44
N GLY A 24 19.01 -26.07 -10.27
CA GLY A 24 20.45 -26.33 -10.10
C GLY A 24 21.33 -25.08 -9.97
N VAL A 25 20.80 -23.87 -10.19
CA VAL A 25 21.52 -22.60 -9.97
C VAL A 25 21.21 -22.00 -8.61
N VAL A 26 19.95 -22.12 -8.17
CA VAL A 26 19.45 -21.58 -6.90
C VAL A 26 18.96 -22.73 -6.03
N LEU A 27 19.28 -22.67 -4.73
CA LEU A 27 18.92 -23.70 -3.76
C LEU A 27 17.52 -23.44 -3.16
N PRO A 28 16.76 -24.50 -2.81
CA PRO A 28 15.50 -24.36 -2.08
C PRO A 28 15.68 -23.62 -0.74
N PRO A 29 14.74 -22.73 -0.36
CA PRO A 29 13.45 -22.41 -1.00
C PRO A 29 13.51 -21.23 -1.99
N TRP A 30 14.71 -20.75 -2.35
CA TRP A 30 14.87 -19.55 -3.20
C TRP A 30 14.56 -19.81 -4.67
N ASP A 31 14.65 -21.05 -5.09
CA ASP A 31 14.34 -21.51 -6.44
C ASP A 31 12.89 -21.21 -6.84
N GLU A 32 11.93 -21.50 -5.96
CA GLU A 32 10.51 -21.20 -6.19
C GLU A 32 10.26 -19.68 -6.27
N ILE A 33 10.85 -18.92 -5.35
CA ILE A 33 10.69 -17.46 -5.29
C ILE A 33 11.26 -16.78 -6.52
N VAL A 34 12.48 -17.18 -6.93
CA VAL A 34 13.14 -16.61 -8.11
C VAL A 34 12.39 -17.02 -9.38
N SER A 35 11.94 -18.27 -9.48
CA SER A 35 11.15 -18.75 -10.62
C SER A 35 9.84 -17.98 -10.76
N ALA A 36 9.13 -17.77 -9.66
CA ALA A 36 7.89 -17.01 -9.61
C ALA A 36 8.12 -15.53 -9.99
N HIS A 37 9.20 -14.90 -9.53
CA HIS A 37 9.57 -13.54 -9.92
C HIS A 37 9.88 -13.41 -11.42
N LEU A 38 10.66 -14.34 -11.98
CA LEU A 38 10.98 -14.35 -13.42
C LEU A 38 9.72 -14.59 -14.28
N ARG A 39 8.82 -15.46 -13.83
CA ARG A 39 7.52 -15.69 -14.48
C ARG A 39 6.64 -14.44 -14.46
N CYS A 40 6.63 -13.72 -13.34
CA CYS A 40 5.96 -12.43 -13.21
C CYS A 40 6.52 -11.41 -14.21
N LEU A 41 7.85 -11.27 -14.32
CA LEU A 41 8.48 -10.36 -15.29
C LEU A 41 8.14 -10.69 -16.74
N TRP A 42 8.07 -11.98 -17.08
CA TRP A 42 7.63 -12.42 -18.40
C TRP A 42 6.16 -12.09 -18.67
N ALA A 43 5.28 -12.35 -17.72
CA ALA A 43 3.84 -12.06 -17.81
C ALA A 43 3.58 -10.55 -17.98
N LEU A 44 4.33 -9.70 -17.26
CA LEU A 44 4.30 -8.25 -17.44
C LEU A 44 4.68 -7.79 -18.85
N CYS A 45 5.66 -8.45 -19.47
CA CYS A 45 6.03 -8.17 -20.85
C CYS A 45 4.90 -8.50 -21.83
N LYS A 46 4.13 -9.56 -21.54
CA LYS A 46 2.95 -9.93 -22.33
C LYS A 46 1.72 -9.08 -22.02
N LYS A 47 1.80 -8.16 -21.04
CA LYS A 47 0.66 -7.43 -20.45
C LYS A 47 -0.41 -8.36 -19.87
N ASP A 48 0.00 -9.57 -19.49
CA ASP A 48 -0.82 -10.52 -18.78
C ASP A 48 -0.64 -10.28 -17.28
N PHE A 49 -1.41 -9.33 -16.76
CA PHE A 49 -1.31 -8.95 -15.36
C PHE A 49 -1.99 -9.95 -14.42
N GLU A 50 -2.84 -10.85 -14.94
CA GLU A 50 -3.50 -11.89 -14.14
C GLU A 50 -2.48 -12.96 -13.74
N GLU A 51 -1.70 -13.45 -14.72
CA GLU A 51 -0.58 -14.38 -14.46
C GLU A 51 0.50 -13.72 -13.58
N ALA A 52 0.83 -12.45 -13.81
CA ALA A 52 1.79 -11.71 -12.98
C ALA A 52 1.33 -11.63 -11.52
N CYS A 53 0.05 -11.39 -11.28
CA CYS A 53 -0.54 -11.34 -9.94
C CYS A 53 -0.53 -12.71 -9.26
N ALA A 54 -0.77 -13.79 -10.00
CA ALA A 54 -0.73 -15.15 -9.46
C ALA A 54 0.69 -15.56 -9.05
N CYS A 55 1.70 -15.21 -9.84
CA CYS A 55 3.10 -15.54 -9.58
C CYS A 55 3.67 -14.82 -8.35
N GLN A 56 3.21 -13.61 -8.02
CA GLN A 56 3.77 -12.83 -6.91
C GLN A 56 3.19 -13.20 -5.53
N ILE A 57 2.29 -14.18 -5.48
CA ILE A 57 1.76 -14.73 -4.22
C ILE A 57 2.83 -15.67 -3.66
N PHE A 58 3.64 -15.16 -2.74
CA PHE A 58 4.55 -15.96 -1.93
C PHE A 58 3.71 -16.93 -1.10
N ALA A 59 3.54 -18.16 -1.58
CA ALA A 59 2.67 -19.15 -0.97
C ALA A 59 3.12 -19.53 0.45
N GLU A 60 4.40 -19.38 0.79
CA GLU A 60 4.92 -19.69 2.12
C GLU A 60 6.06 -18.75 2.49
N VAL A 61 5.75 -17.58 3.05
CA VAL A 61 6.78 -16.78 3.73
C VAL A 61 7.14 -17.52 5.02
N LYS A 62 8.16 -18.38 4.92
CA LYS A 62 8.80 -19.02 6.07
C LYS A 62 9.23 -17.98 7.11
N GLU A 63 9.46 -18.45 8.32
CA GLU A 63 9.45 -17.68 9.56
C GLU A 63 10.42 -16.48 9.64
N GLU A 64 11.33 -16.28 8.68
CA GLU A 64 12.43 -15.33 8.80
C GLU A 64 12.08 -13.87 8.41
N ASN A 65 12.66 -12.91 9.13
CA ASN A 65 12.28 -11.48 9.10
C ASN A 65 12.84 -10.66 7.94
N TRP A 66 13.91 -11.14 7.32
CA TRP A 66 14.65 -10.40 6.31
C TRP A 66 13.87 -10.21 5.00
N MET A 67 12.79 -10.97 4.78
CA MET A 67 11.94 -10.85 3.59
C MET A 67 10.96 -9.67 3.65
N LEU A 68 10.86 -8.94 4.77
CA LEU A 68 9.89 -7.86 4.94
C LEU A 68 9.95 -6.77 3.85
N PRO A 69 11.14 -6.29 3.40
CA PRO A 69 11.21 -5.34 2.30
C PRO A 69 10.70 -5.92 0.97
N VAL A 70 10.93 -7.21 0.72
CA VAL A 70 10.45 -7.92 -0.48
C VAL A 70 8.93 -8.04 -0.46
N VAL A 71 8.36 -8.41 0.69
CA VAL A 71 6.90 -8.48 0.89
C VAL A 71 6.25 -7.11 0.66
N LEU A 72 6.83 -6.04 1.21
CA LEU A 72 6.31 -4.68 1.02
C LEU A 72 6.38 -4.22 -0.44
N THR A 73 7.49 -4.50 -1.13
CA THR A 73 7.65 -4.17 -2.54
C THR A 73 6.64 -4.93 -3.40
N SER A 74 6.47 -6.22 -3.12
CA SER A 74 5.50 -7.07 -3.82
C SER A 74 4.06 -6.62 -3.60
N ALA A 75 3.71 -6.16 -2.40
CA ALA A 75 2.40 -5.57 -2.14
C ALA A 75 2.18 -4.27 -2.94
N VAL A 76 3.23 -3.49 -3.20
CA VAL A 76 3.15 -2.31 -4.09
C VAL A 76 2.90 -2.76 -5.53
N ASP A 77 3.68 -3.71 -6.02
CA ASP A 77 3.60 -4.22 -7.39
C ASP A 77 2.21 -4.84 -7.67
N LEU A 78 1.73 -5.73 -6.79
CA LEU A 78 0.40 -6.33 -6.86
C LEU A 78 -0.70 -5.25 -6.98
N ARG A 79 -0.63 -4.20 -6.17
CA ARG A 79 -1.59 -3.08 -6.26
C ARG A 79 -1.49 -2.37 -7.61
N THR A 80 -0.29 -2.14 -8.12
CA THR A 80 -0.12 -1.47 -9.42
C THR A 80 -0.66 -2.33 -10.57
N PHE A 81 -0.48 -3.66 -10.52
CA PHE A 81 -1.01 -4.58 -11.52
C PHE A 81 -2.53 -4.65 -11.48
N ALA A 82 -3.14 -4.76 -10.29
CA ALA A 82 -4.60 -4.69 -10.17
C ALA A 82 -5.16 -3.35 -10.68
N THR A 83 -4.47 -2.23 -10.44
CA THR A 83 -4.86 -0.93 -10.98
C THR A 83 -4.79 -0.88 -12.50
N ALA A 84 -3.75 -1.46 -13.09
CA ALA A 84 -3.61 -1.55 -14.54
C ALA A 84 -4.70 -2.44 -15.17
N LEU A 85 -5.00 -3.60 -14.56
CA LEU A 85 -6.07 -4.51 -14.99
C LEU A 85 -7.41 -3.82 -15.00
N ASP A 86 -7.82 -3.22 -13.88
CA ASP A 86 -9.13 -2.58 -13.78
C ASP A 86 -9.24 -1.36 -14.71
N THR A 87 -8.13 -0.67 -15.01
CA THR A 87 -8.10 0.41 -16.03
C THR A 87 -8.19 -0.12 -17.46
N SER A 88 -7.68 -1.32 -17.73
CA SER A 88 -7.73 -1.93 -19.06
C SER A 88 -9.10 -2.55 -19.37
N THR A 89 -9.80 -3.03 -18.34
CA THR A 89 -11.12 -3.66 -18.44
C THR A 89 -12.24 -2.63 -18.66
N THR A 90 -12.11 -1.42 -18.11
CA THR A 90 -13.08 -0.32 -18.31
C THR A 90 -13.20 0.15 -19.76
N GLY A 91 -12.22 -0.15 -20.62
CA GLY A 91 -12.26 0.16 -22.04
C GLY A 91 -12.98 -0.88 -22.92
N LYS A 92 -13.36 -2.05 -22.40
CA LYS A 92 -13.82 -3.18 -23.23
C LYS A 92 -15.17 -3.81 -22.88
N VAL A 93 -15.75 -3.62 -21.68
CA VAL A 93 -17.03 -4.24 -21.29
C VAL A 93 -17.86 -3.34 -20.35
N GLU A 94 -19.19 -3.47 -20.40
CA GLU A 94 -20.24 -2.74 -19.67
C GLU A 94 -20.00 -2.45 -18.17
N PRO A 95 -20.62 -1.40 -17.59
CA PRO A 95 -20.11 -0.71 -16.41
C PRO A 95 -20.41 -1.33 -15.03
N LYS A 96 -20.91 -2.58 -14.93
CA LYS A 96 -21.67 -2.98 -13.72
C LYS A 96 -21.23 -4.20 -12.93
N SER A 97 -20.27 -5.02 -13.34
CA SER A 97 -19.94 -6.24 -12.55
C SER A 97 -18.48 -6.49 -12.19
N THR A 98 -17.50 -5.82 -12.82
CA THR A 98 -16.09 -6.23 -12.67
C THR A 98 -15.12 -5.11 -12.25
N TYR A 99 -15.59 -3.87 -12.09
CA TYR A 99 -14.72 -2.79 -11.60
C TYR A 99 -14.37 -3.04 -10.12
N GLY A 100 -13.09 -3.27 -9.84
CA GLY A 100 -12.60 -3.55 -8.49
C GLY A 100 -12.49 -5.03 -8.12
N GLY A 101 -12.85 -5.97 -9.01
CA GLY A 101 -12.74 -7.41 -8.73
C GLY A 101 -11.28 -7.85 -8.51
N HIS A 102 -10.36 -7.40 -9.36
CA HIS A 102 -8.93 -7.69 -9.21
C HIS A 102 -8.34 -6.97 -7.99
N MET A 103 -8.73 -5.72 -7.76
CA MET A 103 -8.34 -4.97 -6.56
C MET A 103 -8.78 -5.65 -5.27
N GLU A 104 -9.99 -6.20 -5.23
CA GLU A 104 -10.49 -6.93 -4.07
C GLU A 104 -9.69 -8.20 -3.81
N ARG A 105 -9.38 -8.97 -4.86
CA ARG A 105 -8.52 -10.16 -4.74
C ARG A 105 -7.13 -9.78 -4.22
N VAL A 106 -6.51 -8.73 -4.75
CA VAL A 106 -5.22 -8.24 -4.26
C VAL A 106 -5.31 -7.74 -2.81
N ALA A 107 -6.39 -7.03 -2.45
CA ALA A 107 -6.59 -6.59 -1.08
C ALA A 107 -6.70 -7.76 -0.10
N GLN A 108 -7.36 -8.86 -0.49
CA GLN A 108 -7.44 -10.08 0.34
C GLN A 108 -6.04 -10.69 0.55
N LEU A 109 -5.20 -10.71 -0.48
CA LEU A 109 -3.81 -11.21 -0.38
C LEU A 109 -2.96 -10.33 0.55
N ILE A 110 -3.01 -9.01 0.39
CA ILE A 110 -2.29 -8.07 1.26
C ILE A 110 -2.82 -8.15 2.70
N MET A 111 -4.13 -8.38 2.89
CA MET A 111 -4.72 -8.58 4.22
C MET A 111 -4.19 -9.85 4.89
N LYS A 112 -4.02 -10.96 4.16
CA LYS A 112 -3.39 -12.17 4.70
C LYS A 112 -1.95 -11.89 5.17
N LEU A 113 -1.16 -11.18 4.37
CA LEU A 113 0.20 -10.75 4.76
C LEU A 113 0.17 -9.86 6.02
N PHE A 114 -0.79 -8.95 6.10
CA PHE A 114 -0.98 -8.09 7.27
C PHE A 114 -1.29 -8.91 8.54
N GLN A 115 -2.17 -9.91 8.43
CA GLN A 115 -2.53 -10.80 9.54
C GLN A 115 -1.36 -11.68 9.98
N ILE A 116 -0.56 -12.19 9.04
CA ILE A 116 0.69 -12.93 9.36
C ILE A 116 1.65 -12.03 10.15
N CYS A 117 1.81 -10.77 9.75
CA CYS A 117 2.65 -9.82 10.49
C CYS A 117 2.06 -9.46 11.87
N ALA A 118 0.73 -9.39 11.97
CA ALA A 118 0.02 -9.07 13.22
C ALA A 118 0.10 -10.20 14.26
N ALA A 119 0.06 -11.45 13.80
CA ALA A 119 0.14 -12.65 14.63
C ALA A 119 1.56 -12.93 15.17
N ASP A 120 2.57 -12.15 14.75
CA ASP A 120 3.94 -12.31 15.21
C ASP A 120 4.03 -12.03 16.72
N SER A 121 4.33 -13.08 17.48
CA SER A 121 4.38 -13.08 18.95
C SER A 121 5.76 -12.73 19.50
N ARG A 122 6.74 -12.45 18.64
CA ARG A 122 8.10 -12.09 19.08
C ARG A 122 8.09 -10.78 19.86
N THR A 123 8.77 -10.82 21.00
CA THR A 123 8.86 -9.73 21.97
C THR A 123 9.91 -8.68 21.60
N ALA A 124 10.98 -9.09 20.92
CA ALA A 124 11.97 -8.17 20.37
C ALA A 124 11.38 -7.45 19.14
N ILE A 125 11.06 -6.18 19.32
CA ILE A 125 10.51 -5.28 18.31
C ILE A 125 11.37 -5.19 17.05
N GLU A 126 12.70 -5.14 17.23
CA GLU A 126 13.65 -5.01 16.12
C GLU A 126 13.58 -6.20 15.16
N ASP A 127 13.24 -7.37 15.71
CA ASP A 127 13.08 -8.64 15.01
C ASP A 127 11.61 -9.00 14.75
N SER A 128 10.68 -8.05 14.88
CA SER A 128 9.27 -8.32 14.64
C SER A 128 8.85 -7.98 13.22
N LYS A 129 8.07 -8.88 12.61
CA LYS A 129 7.36 -8.66 11.34
C LYS A 129 6.35 -7.51 11.43
N LYS A 130 5.98 -7.09 12.65
CA LYS A 130 5.10 -5.93 12.92
C LYS A 130 5.62 -4.64 12.29
N ARG A 131 6.93 -4.51 12.05
CA ARG A 131 7.54 -3.36 11.35
C ARG A 131 7.00 -3.16 9.92
N GLY A 132 6.46 -4.21 9.29
CA GLY A 132 5.89 -4.12 7.94
C GLY A 132 4.42 -3.76 7.91
N MET A 133 3.72 -3.85 9.05
CA MET A 133 2.27 -3.68 9.09
C MET A 133 1.80 -2.31 8.62
N MET A 134 2.51 -1.24 8.98
CA MET A 134 2.19 0.11 8.52
C MET A 134 2.33 0.24 6.99
N GLY A 135 3.34 -0.40 6.40
CA GLY A 135 3.54 -0.43 4.96
C GLY A 135 2.41 -1.16 4.24
N LEU A 136 1.98 -2.32 4.76
CA LEU A 136 0.87 -3.11 4.24
C LEU A 136 -0.47 -2.38 4.42
N ALA A 137 -0.73 -1.79 5.59
CA ALA A 137 -1.91 -0.97 5.87
C ALA A 137 -2.04 0.18 4.87
N ASN A 138 -0.94 0.88 4.57
CA ASN A 138 -0.93 1.94 3.58
C ASN A 138 -1.29 1.46 2.16
N GLN A 139 -0.91 0.24 1.76
CA GLN A 139 -1.35 -0.32 0.47
C GLN A 139 -2.83 -0.71 0.51
N LEU A 140 -3.31 -1.30 1.61
CA LEU A 140 -4.73 -1.64 1.80
C LEU A 140 -5.60 -0.38 1.74
N PHE A 141 -5.22 0.71 2.40
CA PHE A 141 -5.96 1.98 2.33
C PHE A 141 -6.02 2.53 0.91
N LYS A 142 -4.92 2.49 0.15
CA LYS A 142 -4.93 2.92 -1.25
C LYS A 142 -5.95 2.14 -2.07
N ILE A 143 -6.06 0.83 -1.86
CA ILE A 143 -7.04 -0.02 -2.55
C ILE A 143 -8.46 0.27 -2.05
N TYR A 144 -8.70 0.23 -0.74
CA TYR A 144 -10.04 0.39 -0.15
C TYR A 144 -10.67 1.75 -0.40
N PHE A 145 -9.88 2.82 -0.43
CA PHE A 145 -10.38 4.13 -0.86
C PHE A 145 -10.69 4.17 -2.35
N GLN A 146 -9.97 3.42 -3.19
CA GLN A 146 -10.20 3.36 -4.62
C GLN A 146 -11.46 2.56 -4.98
N ILE A 147 -11.72 1.44 -4.29
CA ILE A 147 -12.92 0.60 -4.48
C ILE A 147 -14.09 1.01 -3.57
N ASN A 148 -13.96 2.12 -2.84
CA ASN A 148 -14.98 2.66 -1.92
C ASN A 148 -15.44 1.68 -0.81
N LYS A 149 -14.55 0.79 -0.32
CA LYS A 149 -14.82 -0.13 0.81
C LYS A 149 -14.23 0.40 2.12
N LEU A 150 -14.63 1.60 2.50
CA LEU A 150 -14.03 2.35 3.62
C LEU A 150 -14.26 1.67 4.99
N ASN A 151 -15.35 0.92 5.15
CA ASN A 151 -15.66 0.16 6.37
C ASN A 151 -14.54 -0.81 6.78
N LEU A 152 -13.81 -1.37 5.81
CA LEU A 152 -12.70 -2.30 6.06
C LEU A 152 -11.46 -1.61 6.66
N CYS A 153 -11.36 -0.29 6.60
CA CYS A 153 -10.21 0.44 7.15
C CYS A 153 -10.20 0.43 8.69
N LYS A 154 -11.38 0.35 9.34
CA LYS A 154 -11.51 0.52 10.80
C LYS A 154 -10.76 -0.55 11.59
N SER A 155 -10.80 -1.81 11.15
CA SER A 155 -10.08 -2.91 11.81
C SER A 155 -8.56 -2.76 11.67
N ILE A 156 -8.09 -2.31 10.51
CA ILE A 156 -6.67 -2.08 10.24
C ILE A 156 -6.14 -0.94 11.12
N ILE A 157 -6.88 0.17 11.21
CA ILE A 157 -6.48 1.33 12.04
C ILE A 157 -6.31 0.88 13.50
N ARG A 158 -7.33 0.19 14.05
CA ARG A 158 -7.28 -0.33 15.42
C ARG A 158 -6.10 -1.27 15.66
N ALA A 159 -5.82 -2.16 14.71
CA ALA A 159 -4.71 -3.09 14.84
C ALA A 159 -3.35 -2.37 14.92
N ILE A 160 -3.14 -1.31 14.14
CA ILE A 160 -1.92 -0.51 14.18
C ILE A 160 -1.83 0.30 15.48
N GLU A 161 -2.92 0.96 15.89
CA GLU A 161 -2.95 1.77 17.12
C GLU A 161 -2.66 0.94 18.37
N ASN A 162 -3.19 -0.29 18.45
CA ASN A 162 -2.98 -1.19 19.58
C ASN A 162 -1.52 -1.66 19.74
N MET A 163 -0.71 -1.62 18.68
CA MET A 163 0.69 -2.02 18.77
C MET A 163 1.55 -0.98 19.47
N ASN A 164 1.16 0.30 19.43
CA ASN A 164 1.92 1.42 19.99
C ASN A 164 3.40 1.47 19.50
N MET A 165 3.61 1.23 18.20
CA MET A 165 4.93 1.06 17.57
C MET A 165 5.35 2.23 16.67
N ASP A 166 4.74 3.40 16.86
CA ASP A 166 4.86 4.56 15.97
C ASP A 166 6.30 5.00 15.66
N SER A 167 7.20 4.90 16.64
CA SER A 167 8.61 5.29 16.49
C SER A 167 9.40 4.40 15.52
N HIS A 168 8.94 3.18 15.25
CA HIS A 168 9.66 2.20 14.44
C HIS A 168 9.26 2.24 12.97
N PHE A 169 8.24 3.03 12.63
CA PHE A 169 7.82 3.26 11.26
C PHE A 169 8.49 4.51 10.68
N SER A 170 8.82 4.44 9.40
CA SER A 170 9.37 5.61 8.69
C SER A 170 8.37 6.77 8.71
N LEU A 171 8.89 8.00 8.70
CA LEU A 171 8.07 9.21 8.66
C LEU A 171 7.11 9.19 7.45
N ALA A 172 7.57 8.71 6.29
CA ALA A 172 6.76 8.60 5.09
C ALA A 172 5.57 7.64 5.26
N GLN A 173 5.77 6.50 5.93
CA GLN A 173 4.70 5.55 6.23
C GLN A 173 3.68 6.16 7.20
N ARG A 174 4.13 6.84 8.26
CA ARG A 174 3.26 7.48 9.25
C ARG A 174 2.45 8.63 8.66
N VAL A 175 3.05 9.45 7.80
CA VAL A 175 2.37 10.53 7.07
C VAL A 175 1.27 9.94 6.17
N THR A 176 1.58 8.88 5.43
CA THR A 176 0.59 8.21 4.56
C THR A 176 -0.57 7.62 5.37
N PHE A 177 -0.26 6.98 6.50
CA PHE A 177 -1.26 6.39 7.38
C PHE A 177 -2.21 7.45 7.94
N ASN A 178 -1.65 8.52 8.52
CA ASN A 178 -2.43 9.61 9.10
C ASN A 178 -3.29 10.35 8.05
N TYR A 179 -2.81 10.48 6.82
CA TYR A 179 -3.62 11.01 5.72
C TYR A 179 -4.89 10.17 5.48
N TYR A 180 -4.77 8.84 5.48
CA TYR A 180 -5.93 7.95 5.27
C TYR A 180 -6.83 7.85 6.51
N VAL A 181 -6.26 7.81 7.72
CA VAL A 181 -7.03 7.88 8.98
C VAL A 181 -7.87 9.14 9.03
N GLY A 182 -7.26 10.30 8.73
CA GLY A 182 -7.96 11.57 8.75
C GLY A 182 -9.08 11.67 7.71
N ARG A 183 -8.86 11.14 6.50
CA ARG A 183 -9.92 11.03 5.49
C ARG A 183 -11.04 10.11 5.96
N LYS A 184 -10.72 8.96 6.56
CA LYS A 184 -11.73 8.03 7.07
C LYS A 184 -12.55 8.65 8.19
N ALA A 185 -11.91 9.33 9.13
CA ALA A 185 -12.56 10.05 10.22
C ALA A 185 -13.49 11.15 9.70
N MET A 186 -13.09 11.87 8.63
CA MET A 186 -13.97 12.84 7.96
C MET A 186 -15.24 12.16 7.40
N PHE A 187 -15.13 10.98 6.78
CA PHE A 187 -16.29 10.21 6.32
C PHE A 187 -17.20 9.74 7.47
N ASP A 188 -16.62 9.45 8.64
CA ASP A 188 -17.37 9.01 9.82
C ASP A 188 -17.97 10.17 10.64
N GLY A 189 -17.69 11.43 10.26
CA GLY A 189 -18.10 12.61 11.02
C GLY A 189 -17.24 12.90 12.27
N GLU A 190 -16.14 12.18 12.45
CA GLU A 190 -15.18 12.35 13.55
C GLU A 190 -14.20 13.50 13.25
N PHE A 191 -14.71 14.73 13.14
CA PHE A 191 -13.94 15.88 12.63
C PHE A 191 -12.73 16.25 13.49
N GLN A 192 -12.80 16.06 14.81
CA GLN A 192 -11.65 16.32 15.71
C GLN A 192 -10.49 15.37 15.43
N LEU A 193 -10.78 14.07 15.28
CA LEU A 193 -9.78 13.07 14.89
C LEU A 193 -9.23 13.36 13.49
N ALA A 194 -10.11 13.73 12.54
CA ALA A 194 -9.71 14.12 11.20
C ALA A 194 -8.72 15.30 11.21
N ASN A 195 -9.00 16.33 12.02
CA ASN A 195 -8.13 17.50 12.14
C ASN A 195 -6.74 17.12 12.68
N THR A 196 -6.69 16.33 13.76
CA THR A 196 -5.43 15.90 14.37
C THR A 196 -4.59 15.07 13.40
N ALA A 197 -5.19 14.06 12.76
CA ALA A 197 -4.48 13.17 11.84
C ALA A 197 -4.01 13.90 10.57
N LEU A 198 -4.87 14.73 9.96
CA LEU A 198 -4.51 15.50 8.77
C LEU A 198 -3.48 16.59 9.07
N THR A 199 -3.54 17.21 10.25
CA THR A 199 -2.53 18.18 10.70
C THR A 199 -1.17 17.50 10.84
N PHE A 200 -1.10 16.34 11.51
CA PHE A 200 0.13 15.55 11.58
C PHE A 200 0.67 15.22 10.18
N ALA A 201 -0.19 14.75 9.27
CA ALA A 201 0.20 14.42 7.92
C ALA A 201 0.74 15.63 7.14
N PHE A 202 0.16 16.83 7.33
CA PHE A 202 0.59 18.05 6.67
C PHE A 202 1.94 18.54 7.19
N GLU A 203 2.08 18.67 8.51
CA GLU A 203 3.27 19.20 9.18
C GLU A 203 4.49 18.30 8.98
N ARG A 204 4.28 16.97 9.03
CA ARG A 204 5.35 15.98 8.89
C ARG A 204 5.64 15.59 7.45
N CYS A 205 4.87 16.10 6.48
CA CYS A 205 5.17 15.91 5.06
C CYS A 205 6.42 16.72 4.66
N LEU A 206 7.31 16.11 3.87
CA LEU A 206 8.49 16.79 3.32
C LEU A 206 8.08 18.08 2.60
N SER A 207 8.79 19.18 2.87
CA SER A 207 8.55 20.49 2.25
C SER A 207 8.67 20.47 0.72
N SER A 208 9.55 19.63 0.19
CA SER A 208 9.73 19.39 -1.25
C SER A 208 8.54 18.68 -1.91
N SER A 209 7.72 17.96 -1.15
CA SER A 209 6.60 17.15 -1.66
C SER A 209 5.31 17.96 -1.80
N LYS A 210 5.34 19.01 -2.63
CA LYS A 210 4.21 19.94 -2.85
C LYS A 210 2.90 19.23 -3.22
N ARG A 211 2.97 18.18 -4.05
CA ARG A 211 1.80 17.37 -4.43
C ARG A 211 1.14 16.69 -3.23
N ASN A 212 1.93 16.12 -2.34
CA ASN A 212 1.41 15.43 -1.15
C ASN A 212 0.79 16.43 -0.17
N LYS A 213 1.45 17.57 0.07
CA LYS A 213 0.88 18.65 0.88
C LYS A 213 -0.45 19.14 0.34
N ARG A 214 -0.56 19.36 -0.97
CA ARG A 214 -1.81 19.74 -1.62
C ARG A 214 -2.92 18.70 -1.40
N MET A 215 -2.61 17.41 -1.52
CA MET A 215 -3.60 16.34 -1.25
C MET A 215 -4.09 16.38 0.20
N VAL A 216 -3.21 16.59 1.17
CA VAL A 216 -3.60 16.71 2.59
C VAL A 216 -4.49 17.94 2.81
N LEU A 217 -4.09 19.10 2.27
CA LEU A 217 -4.83 20.36 2.43
C LEU A 217 -6.26 20.30 1.90
N ILE A 218 -6.50 19.61 0.77
CA ILE A 218 -7.85 19.42 0.21
C ILE A 218 -8.83 18.86 1.25
N TYR A 219 -8.37 18.03 2.18
CA TYR A 219 -9.20 17.47 3.25
C TYR A 219 -9.08 18.26 4.56
N LEU A 220 -7.90 18.80 4.88
CA LEU A 220 -7.69 19.53 6.13
C LEU A 220 -8.48 20.85 6.18
N ILE A 221 -8.56 21.57 5.06
CA ILE A 221 -9.23 22.87 4.99
C ILE A 221 -10.73 22.72 5.31
N PRO A 222 -11.52 21.85 4.63
CA PRO A 222 -12.92 21.63 5.00
C PRO A 222 -13.11 21.22 6.45
N VAL A 223 -12.24 20.35 6.98
CA VAL A 223 -12.33 19.91 8.39
C VAL A 223 -12.15 21.10 9.35
N ARG A 224 -11.15 21.96 9.12
CA ARG A 224 -10.95 23.16 9.96
C ARG A 224 -12.08 24.17 9.82
N MET A 225 -12.61 24.36 8.61
CA MET A 225 -13.78 25.23 8.39
C MET A 225 -15.01 24.76 9.17
N LEU A 226 -15.23 23.44 9.25
CA LEU A 226 -16.35 22.88 10.02
C LEU A 226 -16.15 23.00 11.53
N LEU A 227 -14.92 22.88 12.02
CA LEU A 227 -14.62 22.91 13.46
C LEU A 227 -14.55 24.32 14.06
N VAL A 228 -13.88 25.24 13.37
CA VAL A 228 -13.56 26.58 13.90
C VAL A 228 -14.54 27.65 13.37
N GLY A 229 -15.30 27.32 12.32
CA GLY A 229 -16.11 28.29 11.59
C GLY A 229 -15.27 29.15 10.63
N TYR A 230 -15.94 29.82 9.70
CA TYR A 230 -15.33 30.54 8.58
C TYR A 230 -14.34 31.67 8.96
N LEU A 231 -14.37 32.18 10.19
CA LEU A 231 -13.77 33.49 10.53
C LEU A 231 -12.25 33.43 10.86
N LEU A 232 -11.72 32.30 11.32
CA LEU A 232 -10.32 32.20 11.79
C LEU A 232 -9.36 31.55 10.78
N VAL A 233 -9.86 30.91 9.73
CA VAL A 233 -9.00 30.16 8.77
C VAL A 233 -8.25 31.09 7.81
N LEU A 234 -8.77 32.30 7.55
CA LEU A 234 -8.12 33.27 6.65
C LEU A 234 -6.79 33.81 7.21
N SER A 235 -6.62 33.88 8.53
CA SER A 235 -5.36 34.34 9.15
C SER A 235 -4.25 33.30 9.02
N GLU A 236 -4.56 32.00 9.14
CA GLU A 236 -3.59 30.93 8.92
C GLU A 236 -3.22 30.78 7.45
N PHE A 237 -4.16 30.98 6.52
CA PHE A 237 -3.88 30.90 5.08
C PHE A 237 -2.85 31.91 4.59
N SER A 238 -2.84 33.11 5.16
CA SER A 238 -1.86 34.14 4.82
C SER A 238 -0.41 33.73 5.16
N LEU A 239 -0.22 32.84 6.13
CA LEU A 239 1.09 32.34 6.53
C LEU A 239 1.66 31.21 5.64
N TYR A 240 0.81 30.53 4.86
CA TYR A 240 1.21 29.35 4.07
C TYR A 240 1.17 29.57 2.54
N VAL A 241 0.79 30.77 2.08
CA VAL A 241 0.71 31.15 0.64
C VAL A 241 1.93 31.96 0.15
N ILE A 242 3.00 32.08 0.94
CA ILE A 242 4.29 32.63 0.49
C ILE A 242 5.31 31.50 0.28
#